data_AF-A0A0L0CL41-F1
#
_entry.id   AF-A0A0L0CL41-F1
#
_cell.length_a   1.000
_cell.length_b   1.000
_cell.length_c   1.000
_cell.angle_alpha   90.00
_cell.angle_beta   90.00
_cell.angle_gamma   90.00
#
_symmetry.space_group_name_H-M   'P 1'
#
loop_
_entity.id
_entity.type
_entity.pdbx_description
1 polymer ?
#
loop_
_entity_poly.entity_id
_entity_poly.type
_entity_poly.pdbx_seq_one_letter_code
_entity_poly.pdbx_strand_id
1 'polypeptide(L)'
;MTQMTQDEIISNTKTVLQGLEALRVEHASLMSGISEINKEDEKSYIIKKNIEHIDLGLSEAQVMMALASHLQNIEAEKQKLKTQVRRLHQENAWLRDELANTQQKFQSSEQLVAQLEEEKKHLEFMTSVRKYDENQDQDDISEKPRPDPVVELFPDEENDDRNNISPTPPSQFSNQSSGYEIPARLRTLHNLVIQYASQGRYEVAVPLCKQALEDLEKTSGHDHPDVATMLNILALVYRDQNKYLATLITGLMFIQVQCMF
;
A
#
# COMPACT_ATOMS: atom_id res chain seq x y z
N MET A 1 35.48 -26.23 -28.53
CA MET A 1 35.41 -26.40 -27.07
C MET A 1 33.94 -26.44 -26.69
N THR A 2 33.45 -27.58 -26.24
CA THR A 2 32.12 -27.69 -25.62
C THR A 2 32.11 -26.88 -24.33
N GLN A 3 31.16 -25.96 -24.18
CA GLN A 3 30.93 -25.30 -22.89
C GLN A 3 30.38 -26.36 -21.93
N MET A 4 31.14 -26.66 -20.86
CA MET A 4 30.61 -27.47 -19.76
C MET A 4 29.40 -26.78 -19.16
N THR A 5 28.36 -27.54 -18.85
CA THR A 5 27.18 -27.00 -18.17
C THR A 5 27.51 -26.66 -16.72
N GLN A 6 26.73 -25.77 -16.09
CA GLN A 6 26.93 -25.39 -14.69
C GLN A 6 26.85 -26.61 -13.76
N ASP A 7 25.95 -27.56 -14.06
CA ASP A 7 25.79 -28.79 -13.29
C ASP A 7 26.98 -29.76 -13.47
N GLU A 8 27.56 -29.85 -14.67
CA GLU A 8 28.82 -30.57 -14.90
C GLU A 8 29.99 -29.95 -14.12
N ILE A 9 30.08 -28.62 -14.07
CA ILE A 9 31.10 -27.92 -13.27
C ILE A 9 30.93 -28.28 -11.79
N ILE A 10 29.72 -28.16 -11.24
CA ILE A 10 29.43 -28.47 -9.83
C ILE A 10 29.74 -29.95 -9.51
N SER A 11 29.31 -30.88 -10.38
CA SER A 11 29.58 -32.32 -10.22
C SER A 11 31.08 -32.63 -10.24
N ASN A 12 31.82 -32.02 -11.16
CA ASN A 12 33.26 -32.19 -11.28
C ASN A 12 33.99 -31.57 -10.07
N THR A 13 33.65 -30.34 -9.66
CA THR A 13 34.22 -29.71 -8.45
C THR A 13 33.96 -30.53 -7.20
N LYS A 14 32.76 -31.10 -7.04
CA LYS A 14 32.43 -32.01 -5.93
C LYS A 14 33.28 -33.29 -5.96
N THR A 15 33.51 -33.86 -7.14
CA THR A 15 34.36 -35.04 -7.32
C THR A 15 35.83 -34.74 -7.00
N VAL A 16 36.34 -33.58 -7.46
CA VAL A 16 37.68 -33.09 -7.12
C VAL A 16 37.83 -32.88 -5.62
N LEU A 17 36.85 -32.27 -4.95
CA LEU A 17 36.86 -32.02 -3.51
C LEU A 17 36.92 -33.34 -2.72
N GLN A 18 36.15 -34.36 -3.12
CA GLN A 18 36.22 -35.69 -2.52
C GLN A 18 37.60 -36.37 -2.73
N GLY A 19 38.18 -36.24 -3.92
CA GLY A 19 39.52 -36.78 -4.21
C GLY A 19 40.64 -36.07 -3.44
N LEU A 20 40.56 -34.75 -3.28
CA LEU A 20 41.52 -33.96 -2.51
C LEU A 20 41.44 -34.26 -1.01
N GLU A 21 40.23 -34.42 -0.44
CA GLU A 21 40.08 -34.79 0.98
C GLU A 21 40.65 -36.19 1.25
N ALA A 22 40.45 -37.15 0.34
CA ALA A 22 41.06 -38.48 0.42
C ALA A 22 42.60 -38.39 0.39
N LEU A 23 43.18 -37.63 -0.55
CA LEU A 23 44.62 -37.38 -0.60
C LEU A 23 45.14 -36.70 0.68
N ARG A 24 44.39 -35.74 1.26
CA ARG A 24 44.80 -35.08 2.51
C ARG A 24 44.90 -36.08 3.66
N VAL A 25 43.95 -37.01 3.76
CA VAL A 25 43.94 -38.07 4.78
C VAL A 25 45.10 -39.04 4.58
N GLU A 26 45.39 -39.46 3.34
CA GLU A 26 46.54 -40.31 3.03
C GLU A 26 47.87 -39.62 3.38
N HIS A 27 48.07 -38.37 2.95
CA HIS A 27 49.27 -37.61 3.27
C HIS A 27 49.42 -37.33 4.78
N ALA A 28 48.33 -37.08 5.51
CA ALA A 28 48.35 -36.95 6.97
C ALA A 28 48.72 -38.27 7.67
N SER A 29 48.25 -39.41 7.17
CA SER A 29 48.64 -40.75 7.66
C SER A 29 50.13 -41.02 7.42
N LEU A 30 50.64 -40.69 6.24
CA LEU A 30 52.07 -40.78 5.90
C LEU A 30 52.93 -39.87 6.81
N MET A 31 52.47 -38.66 7.11
CA MET A 31 53.13 -37.77 8.07
C MET A 31 53.25 -38.39 9.47
N SER A 32 52.18 -39.02 9.96
CA SER A 32 52.18 -39.70 11.26
C SER A 32 53.21 -40.83 11.27
N GLY A 33 53.19 -41.72 10.27
CA GLY A 33 54.13 -42.84 10.18
C GLY A 33 55.60 -42.41 10.01
N ILE A 34 55.89 -41.33 9.28
CA ILE A 34 57.26 -40.81 9.14
C ILE A 34 57.76 -40.16 10.46
N SER A 35 56.86 -39.53 11.23
CA SER A 35 57.21 -38.95 12.53
C SER A 35 57.61 -40.00 13.57
N GLU A 36 57.15 -41.25 13.44
CA GLU A 36 57.55 -42.36 14.31
C GLU A 36 58.97 -42.89 14.00
N ILE A 37 59.45 -42.70 12.76
CA ILE A 37 60.71 -43.28 12.25
C ILE A 37 61.92 -42.35 12.46
N ASN A 38 61.68 -41.08 12.81
CA ASN A 38 62.66 -40.16 13.42
C ASN A 38 63.95 -39.91 12.60
N LYS A 39 63.90 -40.05 11.25
CA LYS A 39 65.08 -40.01 10.36
C LYS A 39 64.90 -39.39 8.95
N GLU A 40 63.73 -38.87 8.58
CA GLU A 40 63.48 -38.42 7.19
C GLU A 40 62.91 -36.99 7.07
N ASP A 41 63.73 -35.99 7.42
CA ASP A 41 63.35 -34.58 7.39
C ASP A 41 62.91 -34.09 5.99
N GLU A 42 63.63 -34.48 4.93
CA GLU A 42 63.29 -34.05 3.55
C GLU A 42 61.93 -34.59 3.08
N LYS A 43 61.60 -35.86 3.38
CA LYS A 43 60.31 -36.43 3.01
C LYS A 43 59.17 -35.84 3.83
N SER A 44 59.40 -35.62 5.12
CA SER A 44 58.47 -34.90 6.01
C SER A 44 58.19 -33.49 5.51
N TYR A 45 59.21 -32.76 5.03
CA TYR A 45 59.07 -31.44 4.42
C TYR A 45 58.24 -31.48 3.12
N ILE A 46 58.53 -32.41 2.21
CA ILE A 46 57.78 -32.56 0.96
C ILE A 46 56.30 -32.88 1.23
N ILE A 47 56.00 -33.77 2.17
CA ILE A 47 54.61 -34.15 2.46
C ILE A 47 53.85 -33.01 3.15
N LYS A 48 54.47 -32.25 4.07
CA LYS A 48 53.88 -31.02 4.61
C LYS A 48 53.50 -30.04 3.50
N LYS A 49 54.42 -29.76 2.58
CA LYS A 49 54.17 -28.88 1.43
C LYS A 49 53.05 -29.40 0.52
N ASN A 50 52.95 -30.72 0.32
CA ASN A 50 51.86 -31.31 -0.44
C ASN A 50 50.50 -31.15 0.28
N ILE A 51 50.46 -31.32 1.60
CA ILE A 51 49.25 -31.06 2.41
C ILE A 51 48.83 -29.60 2.27
N GLU A 52 49.77 -28.64 2.40
CA GLU A 52 49.48 -27.21 2.19
C GLU A 52 48.87 -26.95 0.81
N HIS A 53 49.43 -27.54 -0.26
CA HIS A 53 48.87 -27.42 -1.61
C HIS A 53 47.46 -28.05 -1.76
N ILE A 54 47.21 -29.18 -1.08
CA ILE A 54 45.88 -29.83 -1.05
C ILE A 54 44.86 -28.96 -0.29
N ASP A 55 45.26 -28.37 0.85
CA ASP A 55 44.39 -27.49 1.65
C ASP A 55 44.03 -26.20 0.90
N LEU A 56 44.98 -25.60 0.16
CA LEU A 56 44.68 -24.51 -0.76
C LEU A 56 43.66 -24.95 -1.83
N GLY A 57 43.89 -26.07 -2.52
CA GLY A 57 42.96 -26.58 -3.54
C GLY A 57 41.57 -26.93 -3.01
N LEU A 58 41.48 -27.46 -1.78
CA LEU A 58 40.22 -27.68 -1.07
C LEU A 58 39.51 -26.35 -0.79
N SER A 59 40.23 -25.33 -0.31
CA SER A 59 39.65 -24.02 -0.03
C SER A 59 39.10 -23.34 -1.31
N GLU A 60 39.80 -23.44 -2.43
CA GLU A 60 39.36 -22.92 -3.73
C GLU A 60 38.10 -23.67 -4.23
N ALA A 61 38.10 -25.01 -4.16
CA ALA A 61 36.95 -25.82 -4.52
C ALA A 61 35.72 -25.54 -3.64
N GLN A 62 35.92 -25.31 -2.33
CA GLN A 62 34.87 -24.93 -1.38
C GLN A 62 34.25 -23.57 -1.76
N VAL A 63 35.07 -22.59 -2.14
CA VAL A 63 34.62 -21.27 -2.61
C VAL A 63 33.84 -21.39 -3.93
N MET A 64 34.31 -22.21 -4.89
CA MET A 64 33.59 -22.48 -6.13
C MET A 64 32.20 -23.08 -5.87
N MET A 65 32.10 -24.06 -4.96
CA MET A 65 30.81 -24.67 -4.57
C MET A 65 29.87 -23.66 -3.91
N ALA A 66 30.38 -22.82 -3.00
CA ALA A 66 29.60 -21.77 -2.36
C ALA A 66 29.09 -20.73 -3.37
N LEU A 67 29.95 -20.27 -4.28
CA LEU A 67 29.60 -19.33 -5.34
C LEU A 67 28.52 -19.90 -6.28
N ALA A 68 28.64 -21.18 -6.67
CA ALA A 68 27.66 -21.85 -7.51
C ALA A 68 26.27 -21.94 -6.84
N SER A 69 26.24 -22.24 -5.53
CA SER A 69 25.00 -22.24 -4.73
C SER A 69 24.37 -20.84 -4.62
N HIS A 70 25.16 -19.81 -4.35
CA HIS A 70 24.67 -18.42 -4.33
C HIS A 70 24.13 -17.99 -5.70
N LEU A 71 24.80 -18.34 -6.79
CA LEU A 71 24.35 -18.02 -8.15
C LEU A 71 23.04 -18.74 -8.51
N GLN A 72 22.89 -20.02 -8.11
CA GLN A 72 21.65 -20.77 -8.27
C GLN A 72 20.48 -20.13 -7.50
N ASN A 73 20.71 -19.67 -6.27
CA ASN A 73 19.70 -18.96 -5.47
C ASN A 73 19.27 -17.64 -6.13
N ILE A 74 20.23 -16.84 -6.60
CA ILE A 74 19.96 -15.56 -7.28
C ILE A 74 19.17 -15.78 -8.58
N GLU A 75 19.51 -16.80 -9.39
CA GLU A 75 18.76 -17.09 -10.61
C GLU A 75 17.33 -17.59 -10.29
N ALA A 76 17.15 -18.38 -9.23
CA ALA A 76 15.83 -18.80 -8.77
C ALA A 76 14.96 -17.62 -8.27
N GLU A 77 15.54 -16.66 -7.54
CA GLU A 77 14.85 -15.42 -7.14
C GLU A 77 14.48 -14.56 -8.34
N LYS A 78 15.40 -14.38 -9.29
CA LYS A 78 15.15 -13.69 -10.57
C LYS A 78 14.01 -14.33 -11.37
N GLN A 79 13.91 -15.66 -11.38
CA GLN A 79 12.79 -16.37 -12.02
C GLN A 79 11.45 -16.17 -11.29
N LYS A 80 11.45 -16.17 -9.94
CA LYS A 80 10.26 -15.83 -9.14
C LYS A 80 9.79 -14.41 -9.43
N LEU A 81 10.69 -13.42 -9.36
CA LEU A 81 10.39 -12.01 -9.65
C LEU A 81 9.88 -11.82 -11.09
N LYS A 82 10.49 -12.45 -12.09
CA LYS A 82 10.03 -12.41 -13.49
C LYS A 82 8.63 -12.99 -13.69
N THR A 83 8.21 -13.91 -12.82
CA THR A 83 6.86 -14.49 -12.83
C THR A 83 5.86 -13.57 -12.12
N GLN A 84 6.23 -13.03 -10.95
CA GLN A 84 5.45 -12.03 -10.23
C GLN A 84 5.19 -10.76 -11.07
N VAL A 85 6.22 -10.25 -11.76
CA VAL A 85 6.09 -9.09 -12.66
C VAL A 85 5.09 -9.38 -13.78
N ARG A 86 5.13 -10.57 -14.40
CA ARG A 86 4.14 -10.96 -15.43
C ARG A 86 2.72 -11.02 -14.89
N ARG A 87 2.53 -11.60 -13.69
CA ARG A 87 1.24 -11.62 -13.00
C ARG A 87 0.72 -10.20 -12.73
N LEU A 88 1.56 -9.32 -12.17
CA LEU A 88 1.18 -7.93 -11.90
C LEU A 88 0.84 -7.15 -13.17
N HIS A 89 1.51 -7.41 -14.30
CA HIS A 89 1.14 -6.80 -15.58
C HIS A 89 -0.24 -7.28 -16.07
N GLN A 90 -0.55 -8.56 -15.91
CA GLN A 90 -1.86 -9.12 -16.26
C GLN A 90 -2.98 -8.57 -15.35
N GLU A 91 -2.74 -8.49 -14.04
CA GLU A 91 -3.68 -7.89 -13.08
C GLU A 91 -3.91 -6.39 -13.38
N ASN A 92 -2.85 -5.63 -13.70
CA ASN A 92 -2.97 -4.22 -14.09
C ASN A 92 -3.72 -4.03 -15.43
N ALA A 93 -3.55 -4.93 -16.39
CA ALA A 93 -4.30 -4.89 -17.64
C ALA A 93 -5.79 -5.15 -17.37
N TRP A 94 -6.11 -6.23 -16.64
CA TRP A 94 -7.49 -6.56 -16.25
C TRP A 94 -8.18 -5.44 -15.46
N LEU A 95 -7.48 -4.81 -14.51
CA LEU A 95 -8.02 -3.68 -13.75
C LEU A 95 -8.32 -2.44 -14.63
N ARG A 96 -7.53 -2.21 -15.70
CA ARG A 96 -7.79 -1.13 -16.66
C ARG A 96 -9.02 -1.44 -17.51
N ASP A 97 -9.17 -2.68 -17.96
CA ASP A 97 -10.32 -3.12 -18.75
C ASP A 97 -11.62 -3.07 -17.91
N GLU A 98 -11.57 -3.49 -16.64
CA GLU A 98 -12.73 -3.41 -15.74
C GLU A 98 -13.08 -1.96 -15.37
N LEU A 99 -12.08 -1.08 -15.20
CA LEU A 99 -12.31 0.35 -15.01
C LEU A 99 -12.97 0.98 -16.26
N ALA A 100 -12.50 0.63 -17.47
CA ALA A 100 -13.11 1.10 -18.70
C ALA A 100 -14.56 0.61 -18.87
N ASN A 101 -14.83 -0.66 -18.53
CA ASN A 101 -16.17 -1.27 -18.53
C ASN A 101 -17.13 -0.57 -17.55
N THR A 102 -16.69 -0.28 -16.33
CA THR A 102 -17.51 0.43 -15.34
C THR A 102 -17.75 1.89 -15.74
N GLN A 103 -16.74 2.57 -16.30
CA GLN A 103 -16.88 3.93 -16.82
C GLN A 103 -17.84 4.00 -18.02
N GLN A 104 -17.80 3.04 -18.94
CA GLN A 104 -18.74 2.93 -20.06
C GLN A 104 -20.18 2.74 -19.57
N LYS A 105 -20.39 1.85 -18.58
CA LYS A 105 -21.72 1.63 -17.97
C LYS A 105 -22.23 2.90 -17.29
N PHE A 106 -21.38 3.62 -16.56
CA PHE A 106 -21.72 4.90 -15.96
C PHE A 106 -22.19 5.92 -17.02
N GLN A 107 -21.41 6.10 -18.10
CA GLN A 107 -21.77 7.00 -19.21
C GLN A 107 -23.10 6.61 -19.88
N SER A 108 -23.35 5.32 -20.09
CA SER A 108 -24.65 4.88 -20.66
C SER A 108 -25.83 5.12 -19.72
N SER A 109 -25.62 5.03 -18.40
CA SER A 109 -26.63 5.36 -17.40
C SER A 109 -26.87 6.88 -17.30
N GLU A 110 -25.82 7.69 -17.43
CA GLU A 110 -25.89 9.15 -17.47
C GLU A 110 -26.68 9.64 -18.69
N GLN A 111 -26.41 9.09 -19.87
CA GLN A 111 -27.19 9.34 -21.09
C GLN A 111 -28.67 8.96 -20.95
N LEU A 112 -28.95 7.81 -20.31
CA LEU A 112 -30.32 7.36 -20.06
C LEU A 112 -31.05 8.25 -19.06
N VAL A 113 -30.36 8.75 -18.01
CA VAL A 113 -30.94 9.73 -17.08
C VAL A 113 -31.26 11.04 -17.79
N ALA A 114 -30.37 11.55 -18.64
CA ALA A 114 -30.62 12.76 -19.42
C ALA A 114 -31.85 12.63 -20.34
N GLN A 115 -32.00 11.48 -21.02
CA GLN A 115 -33.19 11.18 -21.83
C GLN A 115 -34.48 11.16 -20.98
N LEU A 116 -34.46 10.49 -19.82
CA LEU A 116 -35.61 10.46 -18.91
C LEU A 116 -35.94 11.84 -18.33
N GLU A 117 -34.96 12.72 -18.12
CA GLU A 117 -35.21 14.10 -17.71
C GLU A 117 -35.87 14.93 -18.82
N GLU A 118 -35.51 14.73 -20.08
CA GLU A 118 -36.17 15.36 -21.23
C GLU A 118 -37.61 14.85 -21.40
N GLU A 119 -37.83 13.53 -21.34
CA GLU A 119 -39.17 12.93 -21.36
C GLU A 119 -40.04 13.44 -20.19
N LYS A 120 -39.47 13.53 -18.99
CA LYS A 120 -40.16 14.10 -17.82
C LYS A 120 -40.56 15.56 -18.07
N LYS A 121 -39.65 16.42 -18.55
CA LYS A 121 -39.96 17.83 -18.87
C LYS A 121 -41.06 17.93 -19.93
N HIS A 122 -41.05 17.06 -20.94
CA HIS A 122 -42.10 16.99 -21.96
C HIS A 122 -43.46 16.57 -21.36
N LEU A 123 -43.49 15.59 -20.46
CA LEU A 123 -44.71 15.16 -19.76
C LEU A 123 -45.25 16.24 -18.80
N GLU A 124 -44.37 16.97 -18.11
CA GLU A 124 -44.73 18.11 -17.26
C GLU A 124 -45.32 19.26 -18.10
N PHE A 125 -44.75 19.53 -19.28
CA PHE A 125 -45.30 20.48 -20.24
C PHE A 125 -46.70 20.05 -20.74
N MET A 126 -46.85 18.80 -21.22
CA MET A 126 -48.14 18.26 -21.66
C MET A 126 -49.22 18.27 -20.57
N THR A 127 -48.83 18.01 -19.31
CA THR A 127 -49.73 18.10 -18.16
C THR A 127 -50.12 19.53 -17.84
N SER A 128 -49.21 20.48 -18.04
CA SER A 128 -49.47 21.91 -17.84
C SER A 128 -50.43 22.44 -18.91
N VAL A 129 -50.21 22.11 -20.19
CA VAL A 129 -51.13 22.46 -21.29
C VAL A 129 -52.54 21.93 -21.02
N ARG A 130 -52.68 20.65 -20.65
CA ARG A 130 -54.00 20.07 -20.32
C ARG A 130 -54.71 20.82 -19.19
N LYS A 131 -53.99 21.29 -18.16
CA LYS A 131 -54.59 22.10 -17.09
C LYS A 131 -55.09 23.45 -17.58
N TYR A 132 -54.44 24.07 -18.58
CA TYR A 132 -54.94 25.32 -19.17
C TYR A 132 -56.20 25.07 -20.00
N ASP A 133 -56.25 23.96 -20.76
CA ASP A 133 -57.47 23.54 -21.48
C ASP A 133 -58.63 23.23 -20.50
N GLU A 134 -58.38 22.43 -19.45
CA GLU A 134 -59.37 22.11 -18.40
C GLU A 134 -59.84 23.35 -17.60
N ASN A 135 -59.02 24.39 -17.49
CA ASN A 135 -59.40 25.65 -16.87
C ASN A 135 -60.21 26.56 -17.82
N GLN A 136 -59.95 26.52 -19.13
CA GLN A 136 -60.79 27.22 -20.12
C GLN A 136 -62.23 26.72 -20.08
N ASP A 137 -62.44 25.42 -19.85
CA ASP A 137 -63.78 24.83 -19.68
C ASP A 137 -64.45 25.19 -18.33
N GLN A 138 -63.73 25.77 -17.36
CA GLN A 138 -64.31 26.25 -16.08
C GLN A 138 -64.67 27.75 -16.10
N ASP A 139 -64.02 28.56 -16.93
CA ASP A 139 -64.28 30.00 -17.00
C ASP A 139 -65.64 30.36 -17.67
N ASP A 140 -66.33 29.39 -18.29
CA ASP A 140 -67.65 29.60 -18.94
C ASP A 140 -68.85 29.50 -17.96
N ILE A 141 -68.63 29.23 -16.66
CA ILE A 141 -69.70 29.24 -15.63
C ILE A 141 -69.25 29.90 -14.31
N SER A 142 -69.21 31.24 -14.27
CA SER A 142 -69.83 32.08 -13.22
C SER A 142 -69.28 33.52 -13.16
N GLU A 143 -69.85 34.44 -13.94
CA GLU A 143 -69.66 35.88 -13.69
C GLU A 143 -70.16 36.31 -12.30
N LYS A 144 -69.37 37.11 -11.56
CA LYS A 144 -69.87 38.22 -10.72
C LYS A 144 -68.76 39.27 -10.47
N PRO A 145 -69.11 40.55 -10.24
CA PRO A 145 -68.29 41.67 -10.72
C PRO A 145 -67.36 42.30 -9.67
N ARG A 146 -66.37 43.03 -10.20
CA ARG A 146 -65.44 43.91 -9.47
C ARG A 146 -66.14 45.16 -8.90
N PRO A 147 -65.50 45.84 -7.94
CA PRO A 147 -65.28 47.28 -8.05
C PRO A 147 -63.80 47.61 -8.24
N ASP A 148 -63.54 48.81 -8.78
CA ASP A 148 -62.31 49.22 -9.45
C ASP A 148 -61.62 50.41 -8.67
N PRO A 149 -60.66 51.20 -9.20
CA PRO A 149 -59.26 51.16 -8.75
C PRO A 149 -58.74 52.51 -8.18
N VAL A 150 -57.41 52.76 -8.27
CA VAL A 150 -56.65 54.05 -8.25
C VAL A 150 -55.53 54.14 -7.18
N VAL A 151 -54.47 54.89 -7.52
CA VAL A 151 -53.16 55.11 -6.84
C VAL A 151 -52.19 53.92 -7.01
N GLU A 152 -51.51 53.79 -8.15
CA GLU A 152 -50.30 54.55 -8.57
C GLU A 152 -49.07 54.29 -7.69
N LEU A 153 -48.05 53.63 -8.26
CA LEU A 153 -46.64 54.09 -8.37
C LEU A 153 -45.71 52.93 -8.80
N PHE A 154 -45.76 52.62 -10.11
CA PHE A 154 -44.60 52.09 -10.87
C PHE A 154 -43.91 53.30 -11.56
N PRO A 155 -42.70 53.22 -12.16
CA PRO A 155 -41.86 52.04 -12.45
C PRO A 155 -40.34 52.30 -12.07
N ASP A 156 -39.24 51.70 -12.59
CA ASP A 156 -38.97 50.60 -13.55
C ASP A 156 -37.52 50.03 -13.44
N GLU A 157 -37.20 49.03 -14.29
CA GLU A 157 -35.93 48.63 -14.94
C GLU A 157 -34.58 48.38 -14.18
N GLU A 158 -34.16 47.11 -14.26
CA GLU A 158 -32.89 46.55 -14.78
C GLU A 158 -31.45 47.08 -14.45
N ASN A 159 -30.58 46.08 -14.19
CA ASN A 159 -29.16 45.92 -14.54
C ASN A 159 -27.98 46.44 -13.67
N ASP A 160 -26.97 45.56 -13.66
CA ASP A 160 -25.52 45.73 -13.58
C ASP A 160 -24.73 46.05 -12.27
N ASP A 161 -24.02 45.00 -11.83
CA ASP A 161 -22.54 44.94 -11.74
C ASP A 161 -21.78 45.47 -10.49
N ARG A 162 -20.73 44.70 -10.11
CA ARG A 162 -19.52 45.02 -9.30
C ARG A 162 -19.52 45.16 -7.75
N ASN A 163 -18.82 44.20 -7.15
CA ASN A 163 -17.64 44.35 -6.24
C ASN A 163 -17.68 45.14 -4.91
N ASN A 164 -17.61 44.37 -3.81
CA ASN A 164 -16.45 44.27 -2.89
C ASN A 164 -16.13 45.39 -1.84
N ILE A 165 -15.50 44.93 -0.74
CA ILE A 165 -14.72 45.65 0.31
C ILE A 165 -15.48 46.23 1.54
N SER A 166 -15.10 45.74 2.73
CA SER A 166 -15.48 46.14 4.11
C SER A 166 -14.62 47.34 4.62
N PRO A 167 -14.35 47.59 5.94
CA PRO A 167 -15.02 47.27 7.22
C PRO A 167 -15.14 48.49 8.20
N THR A 168 -15.74 48.33 9.40
CA THR A 168 -15.21 48.87 10.70
C THR A 168 -16.00 48.35 11.94
N PRO A 169 -15.44 48.36 13.17
CA PRO A 169 -15.91 47.56 14.33
C PRO A 169 -16.62 48.38 15.45
N PRO A 170 -17.03 47.75 16.58
CA PRO A 170 -16.15 47.74 17.77
C PRO A 170 -16.18 46.45 18.63
N SER A 171 -15.23 46.38 19.57
CA SER A 171 -14.85 45.22 20.39
C SER A 171 -15.51 45.17 21.78
N GLN A 172 -15.71 43.98 22.36
CA GLN A 172 -14.98 43.45 23.54
C GLN A 172 -15.69 42.26 24.26
N PHE A 173 -14.90 41.21 24.55
CA PHE A 173 -14.99 40.21 25.63
C PHE A 173 -16.35 39.98 26.34
N SER A 174 -16.92 38.77 26.38
CA SER A 174 -16.32 37.63 27.10
C SER A 174 -17.23 36.39 27.07
N ASN A 175 -16.66 35.19 26.85
CA ASN A 175 -16.96 34.04 27.68
C ASN A 175 -15.94 32.91 27.49
N GLN A 176 -15.40 32.39 28.58
CA GLN A 176 -14.57 31.19 28.59
C GLN A 176 -15.50 29.96 28.66
N SER A 177 -15.45 29.11 27.64
CA SER A 177 -15.97 27.74 27.71
C SER A 177 -15.08 26.82 26.88
N SER A 178 -14.36 25.93 27.56
CA SER A 178 -13.36 25.04 26.97
C SER A 178 -13.99 24.03 26.01
N GLY A 179 -13.68 24.15 24.72
CA GLY A 179 -14.16 23.26 23.68
C GLY A 179 -13.24 23.29 22.46
N TYR A 180 -12.02 22.79 22.62
CA TYR A 180 -11.12 22.60 21.48
C TYR A 180 -11.64 21.42 20.64
N GLU A 181 -12.48 21.71 19.66
CA GLU A 181 -12.98 20.69 18.74
C GLU A 181 -11.83 20.19 17.86
N ILE A 182 -11.51 18.90 17.99
CA ILE A 182 -10.55 18.21 17.13
C ILE A 182 -10.93 18.49 15.65
N PRO A 183 -10.05 19.14 14.86
CA PRO A 183 -10.30 19.47 13.47
C PRO A 183 -10.80 18.26 12.68
N ALA A 184 -11.74 18.48 11.77
CA ALA A 184 -12.37 17.39 11.00
C ALA A 184 -11.33 16.51 10.26
N ARG A 185 -10.20 17.09 9.83
CA ARG A 185 -9.05 16.39 9.22
C ARG A 185 -8.42 15.33 10.14
N LEU A 186 -8.36 15.59 11.44
CA LEU A 186 -7.79 14.66 12.42
C LEU A 186 -8.80 13.57 12.80
N ARG A 187 -10.09 13.92 12.85
CA ARG A 187 -11.17 12.95 13.04
C ARG A 187 -11.28 11.97 11.85
N THR A 188 -11.13 12.43 10.62
CA THR A 188 -11.13 11.54 9.44
C THR A 188 -9.88 10.68 9.37
N LEU A 189 -8.69 11.23 9.69
CA LEU A 189 -7.46 10.45 9.78
C LEU A 189 -7.55 9.36 10.86
N HIS A 190 -8.08 9.69 12.05
CA HIS A 190 -8.30 8.73 13.14
C HIS A 190 -9.15 7.53 12.69
N ASN A 191 -10.29 7.80 12.02
CA ASN A 191 -11.18 6.75 11.52
C ASN A 191 -10.49 5.86 10.47
N LEU A 192 -9.73 6.46 9.54
CA LEU A 192 -8.98 5.74 8.51
C LEU A 192 -7.88 4.84 9.13
N VAL A 193 -7.21 5.33 10.16
CA VAL A 193 -6.18 4.60 10.90
C VAL A 193 -6.77 3.42 11.68
N ILE A 194 -7.92 3.59 12.33
CA ILE A 194 -8.68 2.48 12.96
C ILE A 194 -9.09 1.45 11.90
N GLN A 195 -9.54 1.88 10.73
CA GLN A 195 -9.93 1.00 9.64
C GLN A 195 -8.74 0.17 9.11
N TYR A 196 -7.55 0.75 8.97
CA TYR A 196 -6.36 -0.03 8.59
C TYR A 196 -5.87 -0.95 9.71
N ALA A 197 -5.98 -0.55 10.98
CA ALA A 197 -5.66 -1.39 12.12
C ALA A 197 -6.59 -2.62 12.21
N SER A 198 -7.90 -2.45 11.97
CA SER A 198 -8.85 -3.58 11.97
C SER A 198 -8.63 -4.56 10.82
N GLN A 199 -8.01 -4.12 9.72
CA GLN A 199 -7.57 -4.97 8.61
C GLN A 199 -6.17 -5.59 8.80
N GLY A 200 -5.52 -5.36 9.94
CA GLY A 200 -4.15 -5.83 10.22
C GLY A 200 -3.06 -5.13 9.40
N ARG A 201 -3.37 -4.06 8.66
CA ARG A 201 -2.43 -3.36 7.75
C ARG A 201 -1.62 -2.28 8.47
N TYR A 202 -1.01 -2.65 9.58
CA TYR A 202 -0.23 -1.74 10.44
C TYR A 202 0.94 -1.06 9.70
N GLU A 203 1.55 -1.74 8.72
CA GLU A 203 2.64 -1.18 7.90
C GLU A 203 2.23 0.02 7.03
N VAL A 204 0.94 0.22 6.78
CA VAL A 204 0.41 1.40 6.07
C VAL A 204 -0.11 2.45 7.06
N ALA A 205 -0.72 2.01 8.18
CA ALA A 205 -1.27 2.91 9.20
C ALA A 205 -0.17 3.73 9.92
N VAL A 206 0.93 3.09 10.32
CA VAL A 206 2.03 3.74 11.06
C VAL A 206 2.71 4.87 10.26
N PRO A 207 3.15 4.71 9.00
CA PRO A 207 3.74 5.81 8.24
C PRO A 207 2.74 6.93 7.95
N LEU A 208 1.46 6.61 7.73
CA LEU A 208 0.41 7.62 7.52
C LEU A 208 0.24 8.52 8.76
N CYS A 209 0.22 7.94 9.97
CA CYS A 209 0.22 8.70 11.22
C CYS A 209 1.48 9.56 11.39
N LYS A 210 2.66 9.03 11.06
CA LYS A 210 3.93 9.77 11.19
C LYS A 210 4.01 10.95 10.24
N GLN A 211 3.60 10.78 8.98
CA GLN A 211 3.57 11.88 8.01
C GLN A 211 2.58 12.97 8.46
N ALA A 212 1.39 12.58 8.92
CA ALA A 212 0.41 13.54 9.40
C ALA A 212 0.83 14.26 10.69
N LEU A 213 1.62 13.62 11.56
CA LEU A 213 2.25 14.24 12.72
C LEU A 213 3.30 15.28 12.28
N GLU A 214 4.18 14.93 11.34
CA GLU A 214 5.23 15.82 10.83
C GLU A 214 4.65 17.04 10.10
N ASP A 215 3.59 16.87 9.29
CA ASP A 215 2.84 17.96 8.68
C ASP A 215 2.27 18.93 9.74
N LEU A 216 1.74 18.37 10.83
CA LEU A 216 1.06 19.10 11.89
C LEU A 216 2.03 19.86 12.81
N GLU A 217 3.16 19.25 13.15
CA GLU A 217 4.27 19.90 13.86
C GLU A 217 4.82 21.08 13.05
N LYS A 218 4.92 20.94 11.71
CA LYS A 218 5.32 22.04 10.80
C LYS A 218 4.30 23.16 10.67
N THR A 219 2.99 22.86 10.68
CA THR A 219 1.95 23.89 10.51
C THR A 219 1.52 24.58 11.79
N SER A 220 1.53 23.87 12.91
CA SER A 220 0.86 24.30 14.16
C SER A 220 1.82 24.40 15.35
N GLY A 221 3.06 23.92 15.23
CA GLY A 221 4.04 23.90 16.31
C GLY A 221 3.81 22.75 17.30
N HIS A 222 4.84 22.47 18.10
CA HIS A 222 4.90 21.28 18.96
C HIS A 222 3.91 21.30 20.14
N ASP A 223 3.51 22.49 20.59
CA ASP A 223 2.62 22.70 21.76
C ASP A 223 1.12 22.66 21.42
N HIS A 224 0.74 22.37 20.16
CA HIS A 224 -0.65 22.39 19.72
C HIS A 224 -1.42 21.14 20.22
N PRO A 225 -2.67 21.26 20.72
CA PRO A 225 -3.44 20.12 21.24
C PRO A 225 -3.71 19.01 20.20
N ASP A 226 -3.65 19.35 18.91
CA ASP A 226 -3.71 18.37 17.83
C ASP A 226 -2.51 17.42 17.81
N VAL A 227 -1.31 17.91 18.15
CA VAL A 227 -0.08 17.09 18.18
C VAL A 227 -0.20 16.03 19.28
N ALA A 228 -0.70 16.43 20.45
CA ALA A 228 -1.05 15.49 21.53
C ALA A 228 -2.12 14.47 21.09
N THR A 229 -3.13 14.92 20.33
CA THR A 229 -4.17 14.04 19.76
C THR A 229 -3.58 13.03 18.78
N MET A 230 -2.69 13.47 17.89
CA MET A 230 -2.01 12.61 16.91
C MET A 230 -1.08 11.58 17.57
N LEU A 231 -0.32 12.00 18.59
CA LEU A 231 0.54 11.11 19.37
C LEU A 231 -0.28 10.02 20.10
N ASN A 232 -1.46 10.37 20.63
CA ASN A 232 -2.39 9.41 21.21
C ASN A 232 -2.92 8.40 20.17
N ILE A 233 -3.24 8.86 18.95
CA ILE A 233 -3.65 7.97 17.85
C ILE A 233 -2.51 7.00 17.49
N LEU A 234 -1.27 7.49 17.37
CA LEU A 234 -0.10 6.66 17.07
C LEU A 234 0.15 5.61 18.18
N ALA A 235 -0.03 5.98 19.45
CA ALA A 235 0.10 5.06 20.58
C ALA A 235 -0.94 3.92 20.54
N LEU A 236 -2.19 4.22 20.14
CA LEU A 236 -3.23 3.20 19.95
C LEU A 236 -2.88 2.20 18.84
N VAL A 237 -2.33 2.68 17.70
CA VAL A 237 -1.88 1.81 16.60
C VAL A 237 -0.79 0.84 17.06
N TYR A 238 0.22 1.32 17.78
CA TYR A 238 1.31 0.47 18.29
C TYR A 238 0.82 -0.55 19.32
N ARG A 239 -0.11 -0.17 20.21
CA ARG A 239 -0.73 -1.09 21.17
C ARG A 239 -1.47 -2.22 20.45
N ASP A 240 -2.24 -1.89 19.43
CA ASP A 240 -3.06 -2.87 18.72
C ASP A 240 -2.21 -3.75 17.80
N GLN A 241 -1.11 -3.23 17.22
CA GLN A 241 -0.09 -4.02 16.52
C GLN A 241 0.55 -5.08 17.43
N ASN A 242 0.97 -4.68 18.64
CA ASN A 242 1.54 -5.63 19.62
C ASN A 242 0.51 -6.67 20.07
N LYS A 243 -0.76 -6.29 20.23
CA LYS A 243 -1.84 -7.23 20.57
C LYS A 243 -2.10 -8.23 19.42
N TYR A 244 -2.07 -7.78 18.17
CA TYR A 244 -2.21 -8.65 17.00
C TYR A 244 -1.04 -9.64 16.92
N LEU A 245 0.21 -9.18 17.08
CA LEU A 245 1.40 -10.04 17.10
C LEU A 245 1.35 -11.07 18.23
N ALA A 246 0.98 -10.66 19.46
CA ALA A 246 0.83 -11.58 20.58
C ALA A 246 -0.26 -12.64 20.31
N THR A 247 -1.41 -12.23 19.75
CA THR A 247 -2.51 -13.15 19.40
C THR A 247 -2.09 -14.14 18.31
N LEU A 248 -1.38 -13.67 17.27
CA LEU A 248 -0.84 -14.51 16.20
C LEU A 248 0.15 -15.54 16.75
N ILE A 249 1.09 -15.13 17.60
CA ILE A 249 2.10 -16.01 18.21
C ILE A 249 1.41 -17.06 19.11
N THR A 250 0.48 -16.66 19.98
CA THR A 250 -0.26 -17.62 20.80
C THR A 250 -1.12 -18.59 19.97
N GLY A 251 -1.72 -18.12 18.88
CA GLY A 251 -2.48 -18.96 17.95
C GLY A 251 -1.60 -19.96 17.21
N LEU A 252 -0.43 -19.53 16.73
CA LEU A 252 0.56 -20.41 16.10
C LEU A 252 1.09 -21.46 17.07
N MET A 253 1.43 -21.08 18.32
CA MET A 253 1.82 -22.03 19.36
C MET A 253 0.69 -23.03 19.68
N PHE A 254 -0.56 -22.57 19.74
CA PHE A 254 -1.72 -23.45 19.97
C PHE A 254 -1.92 -24.46 18.83
N ILE A 255 -1.85 -24.00 17.57
CA ILE A 255 -1.93 -24.87 16.38
C ILE A 255 -0.76 -25.87 16.37
N GLN A 256 0.46 -25.43 16.68
CA GLN A 256 1.64 -26.29 16.71
C GLN A 256 1.56 -27.36 17.81
N VAL A 257 1.02 -27.03 18.98
CA VAL A 257 0.73 -28.02 20.05
C VAL A 257 -0.38 -28.99 19.61
N GLN A 258 -1.43 -28.49 18.95
CA GLN A 258 -2.55 -29.31 18.48
C GLN A 258 -2.17 -30.25 17.32
N CYS A 259 -1.14 -29.91 16.52
CA CYS A 259 -0.60 -30.77 15.45
C CYS A 259 0.51 -31.73 15.91
N MET A 260 0.89 -31.73 17.21
CA MET A 260 1.87 -32.66 17.79
C MET A 260 1.22 -33.80 18.61
N PHE A 261 -0.10 -33.90 18.59
CA PHE A 261 -0.91 -34.99 19.17
C PHE A 261 -1.83 -35.62 18.10
#